data_AF-U2D7P9-F1
#
_entry.id   AF-U2D7P9-F1
#
_cell.length_a   1.000
_cell.length_b   1.000
_cell.length_c   1.000
_cell.angle_alpha   90.00
_cell.angle_beta   90.00
_cell.angle_gamma   90.00
#
_symmetry.space_group_name_H-M   'P 1'
#
loop_
_entity.id
_entity.type
_entity.pdbx_description
1 polymer ?
#
loop_
_entity_poly.entity_id
_entity_poly.type
_entity_poly.pdbx_seq_one_letter_code
_entity_poly.pdbx_strand_id
1 'polypeptide(L)'
;MEGIMKRLLSIILVILLAAAGCKSGNYINTKDSIDDKDEAIIKEFRSHHEYSKDELKSLDIKYLGKVDDYRIYYVPFKGKEEVGNNITKEGYTFSDTSSTRIMGISSGNLYTFGNLINETQINIKKLYDVLPEEFKKQTNDNSSQIGDSSSKVTIESEIKTYSPMMSSVPGLPLEAKLETNKEYKNITFQWSAEQGKFLTWDRSSGKINILGKDVKTNEKKLYWSADFKEDTKVQSFKVFLKVYDSDSSKLICENSIEIEQKKDGFFSVKNK
;
A
#
# COMPACT_ATOMS: atom_id res chain seq x y z
N MET A 1 33.28 0.13 3.33
CA MET A 1 32.07 -0.51 2.77
C MET A 1 31.42 -1.33 3.90
N GLU A 2 31.00 -0.62 4.95
CA GLU A 2 30.67 -1.25 6.26
C GLU A 2 29.55 -0.49 6.99
N GLY A 3 28.81 0.37 6.28
CA GLY A 3 27.88 1.34 6.88
C GLY A 3 26.42 1.21 6.45
N ILE A 4 26.07 0.27 5.56
CA ILE A 4 24.70 0.18 4.99
C ILE A 4 23.99 -1.12 5.39
N MET A 5 24.71 -2.09 5.95
CA MET A 5 24.16 -3.39 6.38
C MET A 5 23.64 -3.38 7.83
N LYS A 6 23.13 -2.23 8.31
CA LYS A 6 22.54 -2.08 9.65
C LYS A 6 21.13 -1.46 9.66
N ARG A 7 20.50 -1.24 8.49
CA ARG A 7 19.19 -0.56 8.41
C ARG A 7 18.06 -1.35 7.75
N LEU A 8 18.17 -2.69 7.65
CA LEU A 8 17.16 -3.52 6.98
C LEU A 8 16.79 -4.80 7.74
N LEU A 9 16.90 -4.81 9.07
CA LEU A 9 16.62 -6.00 9.89
C LEU A 9 15.58 -5.81 11.01
N SER A 10 14.75 -4.77 10.91
CA SER A 10 13.57 -4.59 11.74
C SER A 10 12.47 -4.13 10.77
N ILE A 11 11.35 -4.79 10.49
CA ILE A 11 10.45 -5.62 11.29
C ILE A 11 9.77 -6.59 10.30
N ILE A 12 10.19 -7.85 10.25
CA ILE A 12 9.31 -8.96 9.86
C ILE A 12 9.50 -10.00 10.94
N LEU A 13 8.78 -9.82 12.03
CA LEU A 13 8.69 -10.81 13.09
C LEU A 13 7.40 -11.59 12.88
N VAL A 14 7.49 -12.64 12.07
CA VAL A 14 6.45 -13.69 12.02
C VAL A 14 6.56 -14.45 13.34
N ILE A 15 5.78 -14.06 14.35
CA ILE A 15 5.62 -14.88 15.54
C ILE A 15 4.43 -15.81 15.33
N LEU A 16 4.70 -17.02 14.85
CA LEU A 16 3.85 -18.19 15.09
C LEU A 16 4.07 -18.62 16.55
N LEU A 17 3.30 -18.05 17.48
CA LEU A 17 3.29 -18.50 18.88
C LEU A 17 2.51 -19.82 18.95
N ALA A 18 3.21 -20.91 18.67
CA ALA A 18 2.76 -22.23 19.08
C ALA A 18 2.74 -22.26 20.61
N ALA A 19 1.56 -22.52 21.18
CA ALA A 19 1.34 -22.63 22.61
C ALA A 19 2.26 -23.70 23.23
N ALA A 20 3.32 -23.27 23.90
CA ALA A 20 4.11 -24.12 24.79
C ALA A 20 4.73 -23.28 25.93
N GLY A 21 4.14 -23.39 27.12
CA GLY A 21 4.80 -23.01 28.38
C GLY A 21 4.23 -21.77 29.08
N CYS A 22 3.38 -22.01 30.08
CA CYS A 22 2.83 -21.03 31.01
C CYS A 22 3.87 -20.04 31.58
N LYS A 23 3.59 -18.73 31.44
CA LYS A 23 3.62 -17.75 32.54
C LYS A 23 2.50 -16.75 32.33
N SER A 24 1.33 -17.08 32.87
CA SER A 24 0.17 -16.19 32.95
C SER A 24 0.51 -14.96 33.79
N GLY A 25 0.96 -13.87 33.15
CA GLY A 25 0.91 -12.55 33.74
C GLY A 25 -0.55 -12.12 33.81
N ASN A 26 -1.17 -12.26 34.98
CA ASN A 26 -2.54 -11.79 35.25
C ASN A 26 -2.60 -10.26 35.14
N TYR A 27 -2.72 -9.76 33.93
CA TYR A 27 -2.99 -8.36 33.63
C TYR A 27 -4.47 -8.17 33.27
N ILE A 28 -5.35 -9.07 33.70
CA ILE A 28 -6.78 -9.07 33.35
C ILE A 28 -7.51 -7.96 34.11
N ASN A 29 -8.25 -7.13 33.39
CA ASN A 29 -9.15 -6.16 33.98
C ASN A 29 -10.57 -6.73 33.98
N THR A 30 -10.94 -7.40 35.07
CA THR A 30 -12.26 -8.07 35.24
C THR A 30 -13.48 -7.14 35.24
N LYS A 31 -13.30 -5.85 34.96
CA LYS A 31 -14.35 -4.84 34.87
C LYS A 31 -14.60 -4.37 33.43
N ASP A 32 -13.80 -4.81 32.47
CA ASP A 32 -14.06 -4.55 31.08
C ASP A 32 -14.99 -5.60 30.46
N SER A 33 -15.36 -5.39 29.20
CA SER A 33 -16.28 -6.26 28.46
C SER A 33 -15.56 -7.26 27.56
N ILE A 34 -14.27 -7.53 27.81
CA ILE A 34 -13.42 -8.37 26.97
C ILE A 34 -13.29 -9.76 27.58
N ASP A 35 -13.09 -10.76 26.72
CA ASP A 35 -12.75 -12.11 27.15
C ASP A 35 -11.36 -12.12 27.81
N ASP A 36 -11.30 -12.50 29.09
CA ASP A 36 -10.06 -12.56 29.88
C ASP A 36 -8.89 -13.28 29.17
N LYS A 37 -9.17 -14.30 28.36
CA LYS A 37 -8.13 -15.03 27.61
C LYS A 37 -7.59 -14.19 26.46
N ASP A 38 -8.46 -13.48 25.77
CA ASP A 38 -8.08 -12.59 24.68
C ASP A 38 -7.31 -11.38 25.21
N GLU A 39 -7.75 -10.83 26.34
CA GLU A 39 -7.04 -9.76 27.03
C GLU A 39 -5.62 -10.18 27.42
N ALA A 40 -5.45 -11.38 27.98
CA ALA A 40 -4.15 -11.93 28.33
C ALA A 40 -3.24 -12.11 27.11
N ILE A 41 -3.75 -12.63 26.00
CA ILE A 41 -3.00 -12.78 24.74
C ILE A 41 -2.55 -11.42 24.21
N ILE A 42 -3.43 -10.42 24.18
CA ILE A 42 -3.13 -9.08 23.69
C ILE A 42 -2.07 -8.40 24.58
N LYS A 43 -2.21 -8.50 25.90
CA LYS A 43 -1.27 -7.87 26.85
C LYS A 43 0.09 -8.56 26.84
N GLU A 44 0.15 -9.88 26.67
CA GLU A 44 1.40 -10.59 26.45
C GLU A 44 2.10 -10.11 25.17
N PHE A 45 1.37 -9.98 24.06
CA PHE A 45 1.90 -9.40 22.83
C PHE A 45 2.42 -7.97 23.02
N ARG A 46 1.67 -7.13 23.75
CA ARG A 46 2.06 -5.75 24.05
C ARG A 46 3.23 -5.64 25.02
N SER A 47 3.49 -6.64 25.86
CA SER A 47 4.64 -6.63 26.76
C SER A 47 5.98 -6.52 26.03
N HIS A 48 6.04 -6.93 24.76
CA HIS A 48 7.20 -6.78 23.89
C HIS A 48 7.37 -5.37 23.28
N HIS A 49 6.48 -4.43 23.57
CA HIS A 49 6.44 -3.08 22.99
C HIS A 49 6.69 -1.98 24.04
N GLU A 50 7.68 -2.17 24.91
CA GLU A 50 8.13 -1.18 25.91
C GLU A 50 7.05 -0.75 26.94
N TYR A 51 5.99 -1.56 27.08
CA TYR A 51 5.02 -1.38 28.15
C TYR A 51 5.59 -1.91 29.47
N SER A 52 5.47 -1.12 30.53
CA SER A 52 5.66 -1.60 31.89
C SER A 52 4.47 -2.47 32.33
N LYS A 53 4.67 -3.27 33.38
CA LYS A 53 3.63 -4.13 33.94
C LYS A 53 2.38 -3.36 34.37
N ASP A 54 2.55 -2.19 34.96
CA ASP A 54 1.42 -1.39 35.45
C ASP A 54 0.67 -0.73 34.29
N GLU A 55 1.37 -0.30 33.25
CA GLU A 55 0.74 0.19 32.02
C GLU A 55 -0.05 -0.91 31.29
N LEU A 56 0.44 -2.15 31.27
CA LEU A 56 -0.32 -3.29 30.71
C LEU A 56 -1.62 -3.53 31.49
N LYS A 57 -1.60 -3.45 32.83
CA LYS A 57 -2.82 -3.61 33.64
C LYS A 57 -3.88 -2.56 33.27
N SER A 58 -3.46 -1.31 33.06
CA SER A 58 -4.34 -0.20 32.73
C SER A 58 -4.58 0.00 31.23
N LEU A 59 -4.14 -0.92 30.37
CA LEU A 59 -4.29 -0.78 28.92
C LEU A 59 -5.77 -0.87 28.53
N ASP A 60 -6.31 0.22 27.98
CA ASP A 60 -7.72 0.32 27.54
C ASP A 60 -7.92 -0.38 26.19
N ILE A 61 -8.13 -1.70 26.24
CA ILE A 61 -8.47 -2.51 25.07
C ILE A 61 -9.97 -2.37 24.82
N LYS A 62 -10.39 -2.32 23.55
CA LYS A 62 -11.82 -2.25 23.19
C LYS A 62 -12.19 -3.37 22.23
N TYR A 63 -13.22 -4.12 22.55
CA TYR A 63 -13.84 -5.05 21.62
C TYR A 63 -14.65 -4.30 20.57
N LEU A 64 -14.37 -4.56 19.29
CA LEU A 64 -14.98 -3.86 18.16
C LEU A 64 -16.08 -4.70 17.49
N GLY A 65 -15.98 -6.02 17.55
CA GLY A 65 -16.97 -6.92 16.97
C GLY A 65 -16.38 -8.25 16.53
N LYS A 66 -17.24 -9.10 15.98
CA LYS A 66 -16.86 -10.39 15.39
C LYS A 66 -16.97 -10.32 13.88
N VAL A 67 -15.92 -10.74 13.19
CA VAL A 67 -15.88 -10.83 11.73
C VAL A 67 -15.43 -12.24 11.37
N ASP A 68 -16.35 -13.00 10.76
CA ASP A 68 -16.19 -14.43 10.54
C ASP A 68 -15.78 -15.13 11.84
N ASP A 69 -14.64 -15.84 11.89
CA ASP A 69 -14.16 -16.50 13.11
C ASP A 69 -13.20 -15.66 13.97
N TYR A 70 -13.07 -14.36 13.68
CA TYR A 70 -12.16 -13.44 14.35
C TYR A 70 -12.92 -12.49 15.29
N ARG A 71 -12.47 -12.40 16.54
CA ARG A 71 -12.85 -11.33 17.47
C ARG A 71 -11.89 -10.17 17.26
N ILE A 72 -12.41 -8.98 16.93
CA ILE A 72 -11.64 -7.81 16.53
C ILE A 72 -11.54 -6.84 17.70
N TYR A 73 -10.33 -6.33 17.93
CA TYR A 73 -10.00 -5.47 19.04
C TYR A 73 -9.25 -4.22 18.57
N TYR A 74 -9.58 -3.08 19.19
CA TYR A 74 -8.70 -1.93 19.25
C TYR A 74 -7.78 -2.06 20.46
N VAL A 75 -6.49 -1.86 20.24
CA VAL A 75 -5.45 -1.97 21.25
C VAL A 75 -4.56 -0.72 21.18
N PRO A 76 -4.45 0.10 22.23
CA PRO A 76 -3.54 1.24 22.25
C PRO A 76 -2.10 0.79 21.94
N PHE A 77 -1.33 1.67 21.31
CA PHE A 77 0.07 1.45 20.98
C PHE A 77 0.96 2.53 21.64
N LYS A 78 2.03 2.09 22.29
CA LYS A 78 3.04 2.92 22.94
C LYS A 78 4.29 2.85 22.05
N GLY A 79 4.48 3.89 21.26
CA GLY A 79 5.55 3.99 20.28
C GLY A 79 5.35 5.23 19.43
N LYS A 80 6.38 5.60 18.67
CA LYS A 80 6.20 6.64 17.64
C LYS A 80 5.36 6.06 16.52
N GLU A 81 4.35 6.79 16.09
CA GLU A 81 3.66 6.47 14.84
C GLU A 81 4.67 6.67 13.72
N GLU A 82 5.09 5.58 13.10
CA GLU A 82 5.81 5.67 11.84
C GLU A 82 4.81 6.17 10.81
N VAL A 83 5.08 7.34 10.21
CA VAL A 83 4.23 7.92 9.17
C VAL A 83 4.21 6.94 8.00
N GLY A 84 3.14 6.14 7.94
CA GLY A 84 2.91 5.13 6.92
C GLY A 84 1.92 5.64 5.89
N ASN A 85 1.84 4.94 4.76
CA ASN A 85 0.73 5.16 3.83
C ASN A 85 -0.50 4.38 4.32
N ASN A 86 -1.70 4.92 4.05
CA ASN A 86 -2.95 4.18 4.24
C ASN A 86 -2.92 2.85 3.47
N ILE A 87 -3.60 1.85 4.01
CA ILE A 87 -3.62 0.50 3.45
C ILE A 87 -4.92 0.30 2.70
N THR A 88 -4.86 0.03 1.39
CA THR A 88 -6.05 -0.29 0.59
C THR A 88 -6.11 -1.78 0.30
N LYS A 89 -7.24 -2.42 0.61
CA LYS A 89 -7.51 -3.83 0.33
C LYS A 89 -8.96 -3.98 -0.14
N GLU A 90 -9.17 -4.65 -1.27
CA GLU A 90 -10.51 -4.98 -1.79
C GLU A 90 -11.48 -3.78 -1.86
N GLY A 91 -10.98 -2.57 -2.18
CA GLY A 91 -11.82 -1.37 -2.23
C GLY A 91 -12.14 -0.75 -0.86
N TYR A 92 -11.43 -1.13 0.20
CA TYR A 92 -11.53 -0.53 1.53
C TYR A 92 -10.18 0.06 1.94
N THR A 93 -10.18 1.30 2.46
CA THR A 93 -8.94 2.01 2.84
C THR A 93 -8.87 2.21 4.34
N PHE A 94 -7.84 1.61 4.93
CA PHE A 94 -7.58 1.63 6.36
C PHE A 94 -6.49 2.65 6.67
N SER A 95 -6.60 3.33 7.82
CA SER A 95 -5.51 4.19 8.30
C SER A 95 -4.23 3.37 8.45
N ASP A 96 -3.09 3.96 8.13
CA ASP A 96 -1.76 3.45 8.48
C ASP A 96 -1.67 2.96 9.95
N THR A 97 -2.26 3.70 10.88
CA THR A 97 -2.34 3.36 12.32
C THR A 97 -3.13 2.09 12.63
N SER A 98 -3.96 1.58 11.70
CA SER A 98 -4.63 0.29 11.88
C SER A 98 -3.62 -0.85 12.06
N SER A 99 -2.46 -0.77 11.41
CA SER A 99 -1.37 -1.76 11.48
C SER A 99 -0.88 -2.02 12.90
N THR A 100 -0.89 -0.99 13.73
CA THR A 100 -0.38 -1.06 15.10
C THR A 100 -1.51 -1.19 16.12
N ARG A 101 -2.74 -0.77 15.79
CA ARG A 101 -3.84 -0.62 16.76
C ARG A 101 -4.99 -1.61 16.59
N ILE A 102 -5.11 -2.28 15.45
CA ILE A 102 -6.16 -3.29 15.22
C ILE A 102 -5.55 -4.69 15.30
N MET A 103 -6.21 -5.56 16.08
CA MET A 103 -5.83 -6.95 16.26
C MET A 103 -7.05 -7.86 16.16
N GLY A 104 -6.83 -9.08 15.71
CA GLY A 104 -7.85 -10.13 15.70
C GLY A 104 -7.41 -11.32 16.51
N ILE A 105 -8.34 -11.99 17.18
CA ILE A 105 -8.10 -13.30 17.80
C ILE A 105 -9.04 -14.33 17.21
N SER A 106 -8.48 -15.47 16.79
CA SER A 106 -9.25 -16.63 16.37
C SER A 106 -8.58 -17.91 16.85
N SER A 107 -9.36 -18.82 17.43
CA SER A 107 -8.88 -20.11 17.96
C SER A 107 -7.68 -19.98 18.91
N GLY A 108 -7.64 -18.91 19.73
CA GLY A 108 -6.56 -18.63 20.67
C GLY A 108 -5.28 -18.05 20.05
N ASN A 109 -5.27 -17.76 18.75
CA ASN A 109 -4.14 -17.14 18.07
C ASN A 109 -4.41 -15.65 17.82
N LEU A 110 -3.38 -14.83 18.03
CA LEU A 110 -3.41 -13.39 17.73
C LEU A 110 -2.95 -13.14 16.30
N TYR A 111 -3.66 -12.25 15.62
CA TYR A 111 -3.38 -11.78 14.28
C TYR A 111 -3.24 -10.26 14.31
N THR A 112 -2.11 -9.74 13.82
CA THR A 112 -1.99 -8.30 13.57
C THR A 112 -2.91 -7.91 12.41
N PHE A 113 -3.22 -6.62 12.29
CA PHE A 113 -4.00 -6.12 11.16
C PHE A 113 -3.42 -6.55 9.81
N GLY A 114 -2.09 -6.50 9.66
CA GLY A 114 -1.39 -6.96 8.45
C GLY A 114 -1.64 -8.44 8.14
N ASN A 115 -1.58 -9.32 9.15
CA ASN A 115 -1.87 -10.74 8.95
C ASN A 115 -3.34 -10.95 8.58
N LEU A 116 -4.27 -10.26 9.27
CA LEU A 116 -5.71 -10.34 8.98
C LEU A 116 -5.99 -10.10 7.49
N ILE A 117 -5.52 -8.99 6.93
CA ILE A 117 -5.89 -8.59 5.57
C ILE A 117 -5.06 -9.27 4.45
N ASN A 118 -3.90 -9.87 4.77
CA ASN A 118 -3.00 -10.43 3.76
C ASN A 118 -2.84 -11.95 3.82
N GLU A 119 -3.00 -12.55 5.00
CA GLU A 119 -2.68 -13.97 5.23
C GLU A 119 -3.92 -14.79 5.61
N THR A 120 -5.06 -14.13 5.81
CA THR A 120 -6.34 -14.81 6.09
C THR A 120 -7.35 -14.58 4.96
N GLN A 121 -8.48 -15.29 5.02
CA GLN A 121 -9.64 -15.06 4.15
C GLN A 121 -10.76 -14.28 4.87
N ILE A 122 -10.41 -13.43 5.83
CA ILE A 122 -11.38 -12.60 6.53
C ILE A 122 -12.11 -11.68 5.55
N ASN A 123 -13.42 -11.51 5.75
CA ASN A 123 -14.22 -10.61 4.94
C ASN A 123 -13.82 -9.14 5.17
N ILE A 124 -13.15 -8.54 4.18
CA ILE A 124 -12.57 -7.19 4.29
C ILE A 124 -13.65 -6.11 4.49
N LYS A 125 -14.81 -6.23 3.84
CA LYS A 125 -15.92 -5.30 4.04
C LYS A 125 -16.43 -5.33 5.48
N LYS A 126 -16.72 -6.51 6.02
CA LYS A 126 -17.19 -6.65 7.40
C LYS A 126 -16.14 -6.19 8.40
N LEU A 127 -14.85 -6.46 8.13
CA LEU A 127 -13.74 -5.95 8.92
C LEU A 127 -13.76 -4.42 8.93
N TYR A 128 -13.89 -3.79 7.76
CA TYR A 128 -14.00 -2.33 7.65
C TYR A 128 -15.20 -1.79 8.41
N ASP A 129 -16.37 -2.42 8.31
CA ASP A 129 -17.61 -1.96 8.94
C ASP A 129 -17.52 -1.94 10.48
N VAL A 130 -16.79 -2.89 11.11
CA VAL A 130 -16.64 -2.95 12.58
C VAL A 130 -15.58 -2.01 13.14
N LEU A 131 -14.72 -1.42 12.30
CA LEU A 131 -13.71 -0.50 12.82
C LEU A 131 -14.33 0.84 13.26
N PRO A 132 -13.69 1.56 14.20
CA PRO A 132 -14.00 2.96 14.45
C PRO A 132 -13.74 3.84 13.22
N GLU A 133 -14.50 4.94 13.08
CA GLU A 133 -14.43 5.84 11.92
C GLU A 133 -13.04 6.44 11.69
N GLU A 134 -12.24 6.66 12.75
CA GLU A 134 -10.88 7.18 12.61
C GLU A 134 -9.94 6.25 11.80
N PHE A 135 -10.24 4.94 11.79
CA PHE A 135 -9.52 3.93 11.02
C PHE A 135 -10.08 3.73 9.62
N LYS A 136 -11.33 4.17 9.39
CA LYS A 136 -11.96 4.19 8.09
C LYS A 136 -11.52 5.45 7.37
N LYS A 137 -10.51 5.32 6.52
CA LYS A 137 -10.28 6.38 5.55
C LYS A 137 -11.31 6.12 4.48
N GLN A 138 -12.11 7.14 4.17
CA GLN A 138 -13.06 7.07 3.06
C GLN A 138 -12.33 6.41 1.88
N THR A 139 -12.66 5.15 1.60
CA THR A 139 -12.65 4.75 0.23
C THR A 139 -13.72 5.62 -0.37
N ASN A 140 -13.28 6.58 -1.15
CA ASN A 140 -14.14 7.09 -2.18
C ASN A 140 -14.45 5.88 -3.08
N ASP A 141 -15.45 5.07 -2.70
CA ASP A 141 -16.41 4.49 -3.64
C ASP A 141 -17.26 5.63 -4.22
N ASN A 142 -16.51 6.58 -4.75
CA ASN A 142 -16.80 7.29 -5.96
C ASN A 142 -15.84 6.70 -7.01
N SER A 143 -16.04 5.41 -7.31
CA SER A 143 -16.07 4.97 -8.72
C SER A 143 -17.28 5.57 -9.48
N SER A 144 -17.80 6.69 -9.00
CA SER A 144 -18.23 7.83 -9.80
C SER A 144 -17.64 9.12 -9.22
N GLN A 145 -16.51 9.56 -9.77
CA GLN A 145 -16.09 10.96 -9.83
C GLN A 145 -15.82 11.69 -8.49
N ILE A 146 -14.61 11.58 -7.94
CA ILE A 146 -13.89 12.77 -7.41
C ILE A 146 -12.43 12.74 -7.90
N GLY A 147 -12.26 12.63 -9.21
CA GLY A 147 -11.65 13.80 -9.83
C GLY A 147 -12.72 14.86 -9.92
N ASP A 148 -12.34 16.13 -9.94
CA ASP A 148 -13.27 17.11 -10.49
C ASP A 148 -13.96 16.47 -11.71
N SER A 149 -15.28 16.32 -11.72
CA SER A 149 -15.99 15.35 -12.60
C SER A 149 -15.79 15.61 -14.11
N SER A 150 -15.11 16.70 -14.42
CA SER A 150 -14.59 17.16 -15.70
C SER A 150 -13.17 16.66 -16.04
N SER A 151 -12.46 16.11 -15.07
CA SER A 151 -11.02 15.93 -15.09
C SER A 151 -10.66 14.47 -15.31
N LYS A 152 -10.09 14.19 -16.47
CA LYS A 152 -9.72 12.86 -16.93
C LYS A 152 -8.25 12.89 -17.33
N VAL A 153 -7.52 11.83 -16.99
CA VAL A 153 -6.19 11.62 -17.54
C VAL A 153 -6.19 10.38 -18.43
N THR A 154 -5.57 10.48 -19.60
CA THR A 154 -5.24 9.32 -20.44
C THR A 154 -3.72 9.17 -20.53
N ILE A 155 -3.28 7.93 -20.72
CA ILE A 155 -1.87 7.62 -20.99
C ILE A 155 -1.79 7.29 -22.47
N GLU A 156 -1.10 8.13 -23.24
CA GLU A 156 -0.88 7.92 -24.66
C GLU A 156 0.54 7.45 -24.91
N SER A 157 0.71 6.65 -25.96
CA SER A 157 2.04 6.24 -26.43
C SER A 157 2.20 6.57 -27.90
N GLU A 158 3.31 7.22 -28.24
CA GLU A 158 3.65 7.58 -29.64
C GLU A 158 3.95 6.34 -30.50
N ILE A 159 4.41 5.25 -29.88
CA ILE A 159 4.67 3.98 -30.55
C ILE A 159 3.87 2.88 -29.88
N LYS A 160 3.21 2.03 -30.69
CA LYS A 160 2.38 0.95 -30.16
C LYS A 160 3.18 -0.26 -29.69
N THR A 161 4.43 -0.35 -30.11
CA THR A 161 5.30 -1.48 -29.81
C THR A 161 6.72 -0.99 -29.57
N TYR A 162 7.35 -1.58 -28.56
CA TYR A 162 8.69 -1.25 -28.12
C TYR A 162 9.49 -2.54 -27.93
N SER A 163 10.75 -2.51 -28.37
CA SER A 163 11.74 -3.51 -28.03
C SER A 163 13.03 -2.78 -27.67
N PRO A 164 13.59 -2.99 -26.46
CA PRO A 164 14.80 -2.28 -26.06
C PRO A 164 15.99 -2.51 -27.00
N MET A 165 16.05 -3.67 -27.66
CA MET A 165 17.16 -4.04 -28.55
C MET A 165 17.00 -3.49 -29.98
N MET A 166 15.79 -3.07 -30.37
CA MET A 166 15.50 -2.69 -31.76
C MET A 166 14.95 -1.26 -31.90
N SER A 167 14.69 -0.58 -30.79
CA SER A 167 14.11 0.76 -30.80
C SER A 167 15.18 1.85 -30.83
N SER A 168 14.89 2.94 -31.55
CA SER A 168 15.68 4.16 -31.53
C SER A 168 15.37 5.08 -30.35
N VAL A 169 14.41 4.68 -29.50
CA VAL A 169 14.09 5.36 -28.25
C VAL A 169 14.42 4.47 -27.05
N PRO A 170 14.84 5.04 -25.92
CA PRO A 170 15.32 4.26 -24.77
C PRO A 170 14.23 3.52 -24.01
N GLY A 171 12.96 3.80 -24.30
CA GLY A 171 11.80 3.17 -23.69
C GLY A 171 10.54 3.40 -24.53
N LEU A 172 9.46 2.70 -24.17
CA LEU A 172 8.11 3.00 -24.62
C LEU A 172 7.71 4.39 -24.09
N PRO A 173 7.55 5.42 -24.94
CA PRO A 173 7.13 6.74 -24.52
C PRO A 173 5.70 6.68 -23.99
N LEU A 174 5.49 7.15 -22.77
CA LEU A 174 4.18 7.27 -22.13
C LEU A 174 3.97 8.74 -21.76
N GLU A 175 2.90 9.33 -22.27
CA GLU A 175 2.56 10.73 -22.04
C GLU A 175 1.19 10.85 -21.36
N ALA A 176 1.14 11.65 -20.30
CA ALA A 176 -0.08 12.02 -19.61
C ALA A 176 -0.82 13.12 -20.39
N LYS A 177 -2.05 12.82 -20.84
CA LYS A 177 -2.97 13.84 -21.35
C LYS A 177 -4.04 14.10 -20.29
N LEU A 178 -3.94 15.24 -19.62
CA LEU A 178 -4.93 15.71 -18.66
C LEU A 178 -5.95 16.60 -19.38
N GLU A 179 -7.20 16.16 -19.39
CA GLU A 179 -8.37 16.95 -19.77
C GLU A 179 -9.00 17.45 -18.47
N THR A 180 -9.22 18.76 -18.31
CA THR A 180 -9.86 19.34 -17.11
C THR A 180 -10.52 20.68 -17.46
N ASN A 181 -11.60 21.03 -16.76
CA ASN A 181 -12.21 22.37 -16.85
C ASN A 181 -11.74 23.33 -15.74
N LYS A 182 -10.82 22.88 -14.87
CA LYS A 182 -10.20 23.68 -13.82
C LYS A 182 -8.77 24.03 -14.16
N GLU A 183 -8.40 25.25 -13.81
CA GLU A 183 -7.02 25.70 -13.91
C GLU A 183 -6.25 25.29 -12.65
N TYR A 184 -5.34 24.35 -12.81
CA TYR A 184 -4.40 23.95 -11.77
C TYR A 184 -3.08 24.69 -11.99
N LYS A 185 -2.59 25.40 -10.96
CA LYS A 185 -1.32 26.14 -11.04
C LYS A 185 -0.12 25.21 -11.12
N ASN A 186 -0.12 24.16 -10.30
CA ASN A 186 0.96 23.18 -10.23
C ASN A 186 0.38 21.75 -10.23
N ILE A 187 0.93 20.91 -11.09
CA ILE A 187 0.50 19.51 -11.24
C ILE A 187 1.70 18.59 -11.05
N THR A 188 1.51 17.56 -10.22
CA THR A 188 2.47 16.47 -10.06
C THR A 188 1.89 15.18 -10.65
N PHE A 189 2.67 14.51 -11.48
CA PHE A 189 2.37 13.18 -12.01
C PHE A 189 3.13 12.13 -11.20
N GLN A 190 2.42 11.14 -10.67
CA GLN A 190 3.01 9.95 -10.11
C GLN A 190 2.80 8.78 -11.07
N TRP A 191 3.92 8.27 -11.59
CA TRP A 191 3.97 7.12 -12.46
C TRP A 191 4.42 5.90 -11.67
N SER A 192 3.70 4.79 -11.76
CA SER A 192 4.15 3.53 -11.19
C SER A 192 3.94 2.35 -12.15
N ALA A 193 4.84 1.38 -12.13
CA ALA A 193 4.76 0.19 -12.96
C ALA A 193 4.96 -1.06 -12.09
N GLU A 194 4.20 -2.12 -12.42
CA GLU A 194 4.37 -3.42 -11.79
C GLU A 194 5.71 -4.07 -12.19
N GLN A 195 6.21 -3.76 -13.39
CA GLN A 195 7.48 -4.25 -13.93
C GLN A 195 8.26 -3.19 -14.68
N GLY A 196 9.57 -3.38 -14.76
CA GLY A 196 10.47 -2.47 -15.45
C GLY A 196 10.63 -1.14 -14.71
N LYS A 197 11.05 -0.12 -15.45
CA LYS A 197 11.43 1.17 -14.88
C LYS A 197 11.14 2.34 -15.82
N PHE A 198 10.87 3.48 -15.20
CA PHE A 198 10.77 4.75 -15.89
C PHE A 198 12.15 5.40 -16.05
N LEU A 199 12.28 6.16 -17.13
CA LEU A 199 13.44 6.98 -17.42
C LEU A 199 13.02 8.27 -18.14
N THR A 200 13.85 9.31 -18.00
CA THR A 200 13.81 10.48 -18.88
C THR A 200 14.88 10.37 -19.95
N TRP A 201 14.63 11.03 -21.08
CA TRP A 201 15.57 11.07 -22.19
C TRP A 201 15.66 12.49 -22.75
N ASP A 202 16.84 13.08 -22.65
CA ASP A 202 17.18 14.30 -23.37
C ASP A 202 17.63 13.94 -24.78
N ARG A 203 16.80 14.24 -25.76
CA ARG A 203 17.06 13.92 -27.18
C ARG A 203 18.25 14.71 -27.75
N SER A 204 18.54 15.89 -27.21
CA SER A 204 19.62 16.75 -27.72
C SER A 204 20.99 16.25 -27.31
N SER A 205 21.13 15.82 -26.06
CA SER A 205 22.39 15.28 -25.52
C SER A 205 22.49 13.76 -25.60
N GLY A 206 21.36 13.07 -25.84
CA GLY A 206 21.24 11.61 -25.75
C GLY A 206 21.23 11.09 -24.31
N LYS A 207 21.24 11.96 -23.29
CA LYS A 207 21.36 11.57 -21.89
C LYS A 207 20.07 10.88 -21.39
N ILE A 208 20.24 9.74 -20.75
CA ILE A 208 19.17 8.97 -20.11
C ILE A 208 19.32 9.05 -18.59
N ASN A 209 18.25 9.36 -17.88
CA ASN A 209 18.22 9.26 -16.42
C ASN A 209 17.20 8.21 -15.99
N ILE A 210 17.64 7.23 -15.21
CA ILE A 210 16.78 6.16 -14.68
C ILE A 210 16.09 6.68 -13.42
N LEU A 211 14.76 6.55 -13.37
CA LEU A 211 13.92 7.05 -12.27
C LEU A 211 13.45 5.93 -11.34
N GLY A 212 13.41 4.68 -11.82
CA GLY A 212 12.90 3.52 -11.08
C GLY A 212 11.44 3.21 -11.41
N LYS A 213 10.81 2.36 -10.60
CA LYS A 213 9.46 1.81 -10.86
C LYS A 213 8.30 2.66 -10.34
N ASP A 214 8.56 3.61 -9.45
CA ASP A 214 7.59 4.56 -8.89
C ASP A 214 8.27 5.93 -8.81
N VAL A 215 7.72 6.91 -9.50
CA VAL A 215 8.30 8.25 -9.60
C VAL A 215 7.24 9.35 -9.57
N LYS A 216 7.50 10.38 -8.76
CA LYS A 216 6.76 11.65 -8.77
C LYS A 216 7.56 12.68 -9.56
N THR A 217 6.91 13.35 -10.51
CA THR A 217 7.55 14.33 -11.39
C THR A 217 6.53 15.34 -11.92
N ASN A 218 7.01 16.50 -12.36
CA ASN A 218 6.20 17.46 -13.12
C ASN A 218 6.25 17.18 -14.63
N GLU A 219 7.07 16.22 -15.06
CA GLU A 219 7.18 15.80 -16.45
C GLU A 219 5.95 14.99 -16.88
N LYS A 220 5.28 15.46 -17.93
CA LYS A 220 4.11 14.77 -18.51
C LYS A 220 4.49 13.53 -19.29
N LYS A 221 5.73 13.44 -19.78
CA LYS A 221 6.21 12.35 -20.63
C LYS A 221 7.38 11.64 -19.96
N LEU A 222 7.24 10.34 -19.78
CA LEU A 222 8.31 9.45 -19.37
C LEU A 222 8.49 8.34 -20.41
N TYR A 223 9.59 7.60 -20.30
CA TYR A 223 9.83 6.41 -21.09
C TYR A 223 9.84 5.22 -20.15
N TRP A 224 9.07 4.18 -20.48
CA TRP A 224 9.10 2.92 -19.76
C TRP A 224 10.03 1.93 -20.46
N SER A 225 10.89 1.25 -19.72
CA SER A 225 11.77 0.21 -20.28
C SER A 225 11.78 -1.03 -19.39
N ALA A 226 11.91 -2.20 -20.02
CA ALA A 226 12.03 -3.46 -19.31
C ALA A 226 13.30 -3.47 -18.43
N ASP A 227 13.19 -4.05 -17.24
CA ASP A 227 14.36 -4.35 -16.44
C ASP A 227 14.79 -5.79 -16.67
N PHE A 228 15.90 -5.98 -17.40
CA PHE A 228 16.43 -7.30 -17.73
C PHE A 228 16.96 -8.09 -16.54
N LYS A 229 16.98 -7.49 -15.34
CA LYS A 229 17.29 -8.18 -14.08
C LYS A 229 16.04 -8.80 -13.45
N GLU A 230 14.86 -8.44 -13.90
CA GLU A 230 13.60 -9.02 -13.45
C GLU A 230 13.27 -10.25 -14.31
N ASP A 231 12.90 -11.36 -13.66
CA ASP A 231 12.43 -12.58 -14.32
C ASP A 231 11.10 -12.26 -15.02
N THR A 232 11.17 -11.92 -16.30
CA THR A 232 10.02 -11.48 -17.13
C THR A 232 9.21 -12.68 -17.61
N LYS A 233 8.72 -13.49 -16.67
CA LYS A 233 7.74 -14.57 -16.93
C LYS A 233 6.30 -14.05 -17.03
N VAL A 234 6.08 -12.75 -16.81
CA VAL A 234 4.75 -12.15 -16.78
C VAL A 234 4.38 -11.64 -18.16
N GLN A 235 3.27 -12.16 -18.69
CA GLN A 235 2.83 -11.89 -20.06
C GLN A 235 2.17 -10.51 -20.23
N SER A 236 1.60 -9.95 -19.16
CA SER A 236 1.10 -8.58 -19.14
C SER A 236 1.13 -7.98 -17.74
N PHE A 237 1.29 -6.66 -17.67
CA PHE A 237 1.39 -5.92 -16.42
C PHE A 237 0.84 -4.50 -16.60
N LYS A 238 0.54 -3.82 -15.49
CA LYS A 238 -0.03 -2.48 -15.50
C LYS A 238 1.01 -1.39 -15.28
N VAL A 239 0.76 -0.28 -15.95
CA VAL A 239 1.34 1.03 -15.65
C VAL A 239 0.22 1.93 -15.16
N PHE A 240 0.42 2.53 -13.99
CA PHE A 240 -0.50 3.43 -13.34
C PHE A 240 0.00 4.88 -13.43
N LEU A 241 -0.94 5.79 -13.56
CA LEU A 241 -0.71 7.22 -13.51
C LEU A 241 -1.70 7.85 -12.54
N LYS A 242 -1.17 8.59 -11.58
CA LYS A 242 -1.95 9.43 -10.66
C LYS A 242 -1.54 10.88 -10.85
N VAL A 243 -2.51 11.78 -10.89
CA VAL A 243 -2.29 13.22 -11.09
C VAL A 243 -2.72 13.93 -9.82
N TYR A 244 -1.84 14.74 -9.26
CA TYR A 244 -2.07 15.49 -8.02
C TYR A 244 -1.98 16.99 -8.27
N ASP A 245 -2.81 17.74 -7.55
CA ASP A 245 -2.58 19.16 -7.32
C ASP A 245 -1.39 19.27 -6.36
N SER A 246 -0.30 19.89 -6.81
CA SER A 246 0.93 19.96 -6.02
C SER A 246 0.77 20.82 -4.76
N ASP A 247 -0.11 21.83 -4.80
CA ASP A 247 -0.26 22.78 -3.69
C ASP A 247 -1.04 22.15 -2.53
N SER A 248 -2.09 21.39 -2.83
CA SER A 248 -2.93 20.71 -1.84
C SER A 248 -2.55 19.25 -1.59
N SER A 249 -1.66 18.67 -2.40
CA SER A 249 -1.37 17.23 -2.44
C SER A 249 -2.62 16.36 -2.70
N LYS A 250 -3.70 16.95 -3.23
CA LYS A 250 -4.95 16.25 -3.50
C LYS A 250 -4.88 15.53 -4.84
N LEU A 251 -5.33 14.27 -4.87
CA LEU A 251 -5.50 13.51 -6.11
C LEU A 251 -6.57 14.21 -6.99
N ILE A 252 -6.19 14.55 -8.22
CA ILE A 252 -7.06 15.12 -9.25
C ILE A 252 -7.70 14.00 -10.05
N CYS A 253 -6.94 13.03 -10.54
CA CYS A 253 -7.47 11.89 -11.29
C CYS A 253 -6.41 10.80 -11.42
N GLU A 254 -6.81 9.61 -11.83
CA GLU A 254 -5.89 8.50 -12.10
C GLU A 254 -6.36 7.66 -13.28
N ASN A 255 -5.43 6.96 -13.90
CA ASN A 255 -5.71 5.99 -14.96
C ASN A 255 -4.62 4.92 -14.99
N SER A 256 -4.86 3.84 -15.74
CA SER A 256 -3.87 2.80 -15.99
C SER A 256 -3.99 2.27 -17.41
N ILE A 257 -2.85 1.81 -17.94
CA ILE A 257 -2.76 1.03 -19.16
C ILE A 257 -2.16 -0.35 -18.85
N GLU A 258 -2.44 -1.30 -19.71
CA GLU A 258 -1.82 -2.62 -19.66
C GLU A 258 -0.76 -2.70 -20.76
N ILE A 259 0.44 -3.15 -20.41
CA ILE A 259 1.51 -3.47 -21.35
C ILE A 259 1.61 -4.99 -21.42
N GLU A 260 1.59 -5.53 -22.63
CA GLU A 260 1.72 -6.96 -22.89
C GLU A 260 3.07 -7.28 -23.56
N GLN A 261 3.67 -8.38 -23.15
CA GLN A 261 4.82 -8.96 -23.82
C GLN A 261 4.35 -10.01 -24.82
N LYS A 262 4.29 -9.65 -26.10
CA LYS A 262 3.80 -10.56 -27.16
C LYS A 262 4.79 -11.67 -27.48
N LYS A 263 6.08 -11.34 -27.41
CA LYS A 263 7.23 -12.19 -27.68
C LYS A 263 8.39 -11.71 -26.83
N ASP A 264 9.41 -12.55 -26.63
CA ASP A 264 10.61 -12.18 -25.88
C ASP A 264 11.21 -10.85 -26.36
N GLY A 265 11.31 -9.89 -25.44
CA GLY A 265 11.82 -8.55 -25.72
C GLY A 265 10.91 -7.63 -26.53
N PHE A 266 9.64 -7.97 -26.79
CA PHE A 266 8.66 -7.12 -27.50
C PHE A 266 7.44 -6.80 -26.64
N PHE A 267 7.25 -5.50 -26.38
CA PHE A 267 6.20 -4.96 -25.52
C PHE A 267 5.22 -4.12 -26.33
N SER A 268 3.93 -4.22 -26.04
CA SER A 268 2.88 -3.40 -26.68
C SER A 268 1.92 -2.84 -25.64
N VAL A 269 1.42 -1.62 -25.86
CA VAL A 269 0.26 -1.11 -25.10
C VAL A 269 -0.99 -1.82 -25.60
N LYS A 270 -1.76 -2.39 -24.67
CA LYS A 270 -3.05 -2.99 -24.96
C LYS A 270 -4.11 -1.89 -24.97
N ASN A 271 -4.66 -1.62 -26.14
CA ASN A 271 -5.79 -0.71 -26.26
C ASN A 271 -7.06 -1.42 -25.79
N LYS A 272 -7.80 -0.80 -24.87
CA LYS A 272 -9.16 -1.21 -24.51
C LYS A 272 -10.15 -0.79 -25.58
#